data_AF-A0A2M8ACG6-F1
#
_entry.id   AF-A0A2M8ACG6-F1
#
_cell.length_a   1.000
_cell.length_b   1.000
_cell.length_c   1.000
_cell.angle_alpha   90.00
_cell.angle_beta   90.00
_cell.angle_gamma   90.00
#
_symmetry.space_group_name_H-M   'P 1'
#
loop_
_entity.id
_entity.type
_entity.pdbx_description
1 polymer ?
#
loop_
_entity_poly.entity_id
_entity_poly.type
_entity_poly.pdbx_seq_one_letter_code
_entity_poly.pdbx_strand_id
1 'polypeptide(L)'
;MKKFNLLFITVLILLSSCASNKKILTAKPMSINNSGATSCELIEKGFTNKAGKIEARKELYLRCSIQDYFIKICEGNVTYEELKPYLNSGITVKMEIREGMWDHCEENSAYTQSRTGTYVIIKSIEK
;
A
#
# COMPACT_ATOMS: atom_id res chain seq x y z
N MET A 1 -22.58 -61.40 7.49
CA MET A 1 -21.74 -60.33 8.09
C MET A 1 -20.50 -60.14 7.25
N LYS A 2 -20.28 -58.92 6.74
CA LYS A 2 -18.99 -58.18 6.69
C LYS A 2 -19.02 -57.15 5.55
N LYS A 3 -19.58 -55.99 5.92
CA LYS A 3 -19.27 -54.62 5.51
C LYS A 3 -18.39 -54.51 4.26
N PHE A 4 -19.02 -54.56 3.09
CA PHE A 4 -18.36 -54.30 1.82
C PHE A 4 -18.46 -52.79 1.51
N ASN A 5 -17.32 -52.12 1.60
CA ASN A 5 -16.99 -50.88 0.87
C ASN A 5 -17.93 -49.67 1.00
N LEU A 6 -18.15 -49.22 2.25
CA LEU A 6 -18.59 -47.85 2.54
C LEU A 6 -17.37 -46.91 2.78
N LEU A 7 -16.32 -47.02 1.96
CA LEU A 7 -15.09 -46.23 2.11
C LEU A 7 -14.65 -45.50 0.84
N PHE A 8 -15.41 -45.62 -0.25
CA PHE A 8 -15.07 -44.97 -1.53
C PHE A 8 -15.83 -43.66 -1.80
N ILE A 9 -16.83 -43.31 -0.98
CA ILE A 9 -17.65 -42.10 -1.19
C ILE A 9 -17.08 -40.85 -0.48
N THR A 10 -16.15 -41.01 0.45
CA THR A 10 -15.53 -39.88 1.19
C THR A 10 -14.43 -39.14 0.44
N VAL A 11 -13.96 -39.66 -0.71
CA VAL A 11 -12.84 -39.07 -1.46
C VAL A 11 -13.30 -37.97 -2.44
N LEU A 12 -14.60 -37.84 -2.72
CA LEU A 12 -15.10 -36.94 -3.77
C LEU A 12 -15.49 -35.51 -3.30
N ILE A 13 -15.42 -35.21 -2.00
CA ILE A 13 -15.95 -33.93 -1.44
C ILE A 13 -14.86 -32.87 -1.21
N LEU A 14 -13.58 -33.18 -1.45
CA LEU A 14 -12.46 -32.26 -1.17
C LEU A 14 -12.05 -31.34 -2.34
N LEU A 15 -12.83 -31.29 -3.43
CA LEU A 15 -12.54 -30.43 -4.59
C LEU A 15 -13.47 -29.21 -4.74
N SER A 16 -14.14 -28.78 -3.67
CA SER A 16 -14.65 -27.40 -3.59
C SER A 16 -13.51 -26.42 -3.33
N SER A 17 -12.63 -26.30 -4.34
CA SER A 17 -11.75 -25.14 -4.45
C SER A 17 -12.64 -23.92 -4.69
N CYS A 18 -12.64 -22.98 -3.76
CA CYS A 18 -13.20 -21.65 -3.97
C CYS A 18 -12.49 -21.03 -5.18
N ALA A 19 -13.10 -21.12 -6.35
CA ALA A 19 -12.82 -20.20 -7.44
C ALA A 19 -13.34 -18.82 -7.02
N SER A 20 -12.58 -18.13 -6.15
CA SER A 20 -12.71 -16.70 -6.00
C SER A 20 -12.35 -16.10 -7.35
N ASN A 21 -13.37 -15.78 -8.13
CA ASN A 21 -13.27 -14.82 -9.22
C ASN A 21 -12.85 -13.50 -8.59
N LYS A 22 -11.54 -13.32 -8.36
CA LYS A 22 -10.98 -11.98 -8.33
C LYS A 22 -11.27 -11.44 -9.71
N LYS A 23 -12.36 -10.67 -9.84
CA LYS A 23 -12.42 -9.65 -10.89
C LYS A 23 -11.10 -8.93 -10.75
N ILE A 24 -10.22 -9.14 -11.72
CA ILE A 24 -9.18 -8.18 -12.03
C ILE A 24 -10.00 -6.94 -12.38
N LEU A 25 -10.28 -6.13 -11.36
CA LEU A 25 -10.44 -4.72 -11.54
C LEU A 25 -9.14 -4.36 -12.23
N THR A 26 -9.19 -4.30 -13.56
CA THR A 26 -8.36 -3.38 -14.30
C THR A 26 -8.60 -2.07 -13.60
N ALA A 27 -7.75 -1.74 -12.63
CA ALA A 27 -7.70 -0.46 -12.01
C ALA A 27 -7.34 0.46 -13.17
N LYS A 28 -8.38 0.93 -13.87
CA LYS A 28 -8.32 2.20 -14.54
C LYS A 28 -7.67 3.10 -13.49
N PRO A 29 -6.52 3.73 -13.76
CA PRO A 29 -5.89 4.58 -12.77
C PRO A 29 -7.01 5.45 -12.25
N MET A 30 -7.32 5.32 -10.95
CA MET A 30 -8.26 6.20 -10.33
C MET A 30 -7.51 7.52 -10.29
N SER A 31 -7.54 8.23 -11.43
CA SER A 31 -7.27 9.64 -11.55
C SER A 31 -8.43 10.27 -10.79
N ILE A 32 -8.34 10.16 -9.47
CA ILE A 32 -8.96 11.14 -8.62
C ILE A 32 -8.14 12.38 -8.91
N ASN A 33 -8.55 13.13 -9.93
CA ASN A 33 -8.21 14.53 -10.06
C ASN A 33 -8.91 15.25 -8.89
N ASN A 34 -8.48 14.96 -7.67
CA ASN A 34 -8.84 15.74 -6.50
C ASN A 34 -8.03 17.03 -6.64
N SER A 35 -8.59 17.98 -7.38
CA SER A 35 -8.15 19.37 -7.35
C SER A 35 -8.33 20.00 -5.96
N GLY A 36 -9.01 19.30 -5.04
CA GLY A 36 -9.19 19.68 -3.65
C GLY A 36 -8.12 19.10 -2.71
N ALA A 37 -7.88 19.82 -1.62
CA ALA A 37 -7.01 19.37 -0.56
C ALA A 37 -7.64 18.21 0.23
N THR A 38 -6.81 17.30 0.74
CA THR A 38 -7.22 16.17 1.57
C THR A 38 -6.57 16.28 2.94
N SER A 39 -7.37 16.17 4.00
CA SER A 39 -6.90 16.14 5.39
C SER A 39 -6.71 14.71 5.87
N CYS A 40 -5.50 14.38 6.30
CA CYS A 40 -5.11 13.07 6.85
C CYS A 40 -4.18 13.28 8.05
N GLU A 41 -3.79 12.22 8.74
CA GLU A 41 -2.72 12.25 9.74
C GLU A 41 -1.40 11.84 9.07
N LEU A 42 -0.32 12.60 9.28
CA LEU A 42 1.01 12.19 8.84
C LEU A 42 1.64 11.29 9.89
N ILE A 43 2.04 10.08 9.51
CA ILE A 43 2.64 9.09 10.42
C ILE A 43 3.92 8.50 9.85
N GLU A 44 4.70 7.86 10.72
CA GLU A 44 5.86 7.05 10.35
C GLU A 44 5.61 5.56 10.60
N LYS A 45 6.18 4.72 9.74
CA LYS A 45 6.27 3.27 9.96
C LYS A 45 7.70 2.79 9.74
N GLY A 46 8.08 1.72 10.43
CA GLY A 46 9.40 1.09 10.23
C GLY A 46 9.51 0.50 8.82
N PHE A 47 10.67 0.70 8.19
CA PHE A 47 10.98 0.05 6.93
C PHE A 47 11.35 -1.42 7.17
N THR A 48 10.72 -2.33 6.43
CA THR A 48 11.09 -3.74 6.40
C THR A 48 11.62 -4.08 5.01
N ASN A 49 12.85 -4.57 4.94
CA ASN A 49 13.49 -4.90 3.68
C ASN A 49 12.97 -6.23 3.08
N LYS A 50 13.45 -6.60 1.88
CA LYS A 50 13.06 -7.84 1.19
C LYS A 50 13.38 -9.11 1.97
N ALA A 51 14.32 -9.05 2.92
CA ALA A 51 14.69 -10.16 3.78
C ALA A 51 13.83 -10.22 5.07
N GLY A 52 12.81 -9.34 5.20
CA GLY A 52 11.94 -9.29 6.37
C GLY A 52 12.58 -8.64 7.60
N LYS A 53 13.75 -8.00 7.45
CA LYS A 53 14.43 -7.32 8.55
C LYS A 53 13.93 -5.89 8.68
N ILE A 54 13.53 -5.52 9.90
CA ILE A 54 13.24 -4.12 10.25
C ILE A 54 14.55 -3.36 10.30
N GLU A 55 14.64 -2.27 9.55
CA GLU A 55 15.79 -1.38 9.55
C GLU A 55 15.54 -0.12 10.39
N ALA A 56 16.60 0.62 10.72
CA ALA A 56 16.50 1.87 11.46
C ALA A 56 15.71 2.96 10.69
N ARG A 57 15.63 2.80 9.37
CA ARG A 57 14.92 3.71 8.50
C ARG A 57 13.42 3.61 8.69
N LYS A 58 12.76 4.76 8.57
CA LYS A 58 11.32 4.89 8.60
C LYS A 58 10.79 5.45 7.29
N GLU A 59 9.51 5.24 7.10
CA GLU A 59 8.76 5.62 5.93
C GLU A 59 7.57 6.46 6.33
N LEU A 60 7.24 7.46 5.51
CA LEU A 60 6.10 8.32 5.75
C LEU A 60 4.84 7.73 5.10
N TYR A 61 3.72 7.83 5.83
CA TYR A 61 2.40 7.47 5.34
C TYR A 61 1.40 8.59 5.66
N LEU A 62 0.41 8.77 4.79
CA LEU A 62 -0.81 9.50 5.13
C LEU A 62 -1.86 8.51 5.63
N ARG A 63 -2.18 8.59 6.92
CA ARG A 63 -3.32 7.88 7.51
C ARG A 63 -4.59 8.67 7.26
N CYS A 64 -5.34 8.24 6.27
CA CYS A 64 -6.66 8.78 5.95
C CYS A 64 -7.73 7.82 6.50
N SER A 65 -9.02 8.18 6.46
CA SER A 65 -10.08 7.45 7.19
C SER A 65 -10.16 5.94 6.97
N ILE A 66 -9.76 5.43 5.79
CA ILE A 66 -9.94 4.01 5.43
C ILE A 66 -8.60 3.25 5.38
N GLN A 67 -7.50 3.93 5.05
CA GLN A 67 -6.21 3.28 4.86
C GLN A 67 -5.03 4.24 5.02
N ASP A 68 -3.85 3.65 5.24
CA ASP A 68 -2.58 4.34 5.27
C ASP A 68 -1.95 4.29 3.87
N TYR A 69 -1.74 5.45 3.24
CA TYR A 69 -1.10 5.56 1.93
C TYR A 69 0.40 5.81 2.09
N PHE A 70 1.24 4.97 1.47
CA PHE A 70 2.67 5.22 1.39
C PHE A 70 2.95 6.51 0.60
N ILE A 71 3.80 7.38 1.14
CA ILE A 71 4.20 8.62 0.47
C ILE A 71 5.48 8.39 -0.31
N LYS A 72 5.40 8.47 -1.64
CA LYS A 72 6.57 8.39 -2.53
C LYS A 72 7.17 9.77 -2.75
N ILE A 73 7.93 10.23 -1.76
CA ILE A 73 8.43 11.63 -1.63
C ILE A 73 9.15 12.13 -2.89
N CYS A 74 10.03 11.33 -3.45
CA CYS A 74 10.81 11.57 -4.68
C CYS A 74 10.00 11.90 -5.95
N GLU A 75 8.72 11.49 -6.03
CA GLU A 75 7.84 11.82 -7.14
C GLU A 75 6.91 13.02 -6.84
N GLY A 76 6.97 13.51 -5.60
CA GLY A 76 6.25 14.68 -5.13
C GLY A 76 7.06 15.97 -5.29
N ASN A 77 6.46 17.06 -4.83
CA ASN A 77 7.08 18.39 -4.82
C ASN A 77 7.48 18.84 -3.40
N VAL A 78 7.25 18.00 -2.40
CA VAL A 78 7.57 18.27 -1.00
C VAL A 78 8.65 17.32 -0.52
N THR A 79 9.52 17.83 0.32
CA THR A 79 10.62 17.08 0.93
C THR A 79 10.20 16.43 2.25
N TYR A 80 11.00 15.46 2.71
CA TYR A 80 10.83 14.87 4.04
C TYR A 80 10.89 15.95 5.14
N GLU A 81 11.80 16.91 5.03
CA GLU A 81 11.97 17.96 6.04
C GLU A 81 10.80 18.95 6.09
N GLU A 82 10.10 19.16 4.98
CA GLU A 82 8.86 19.95 4.97
C GLU A 82 7.69 19.21 5.63
N LEU A 83 7.68 17.88 5.57
CA LEU A 83 6.64 17.03 6.18
C LEU A 83 6.90 16.79 7.67
N LYS A 84 8.16 16.71 8.08
CA LYS A 84 8.58 16.39 9.45
C LYS A 84 7.89 17.20 10.57
N PRO A 85 7.63 18.52 10.43
CA PRO A 85 6.92 19.29 11.45
C PRO A 85 5.48 18.81 11.72
N TYR A 86 4.89 18.07 10.78
CA TYR A 86 3.51 17.57 10.86
C TYR A 86 3.42 16.13 11.36
N LEU A 87 4.54 15.50 11.75
CA LEU A 87 4.55 14.11 12.22
C LEU A 87 3.63 13.89 13.43
N ASN A 88 2.81 12.84 13.35
CA ASN A 88 1.79 12.45 14.33
C ASN A 88 0.74 13.56 14.56
N SER A 89 0.47 14.36 13.53
CA SER A 89 -0.54 15.40 13.54
C SER A 89 -1.35 15.41 12.24
N GLY A 90 -2.49 16.12 12.28
CA GLY A 90 -3.30 16.35 11.10
C GLY A 90 -2.58 17.27 10.10
N ILE A 91 -2.56 16.86 8.84
CA ILE A 91 -2.02 17.62 7.71
C ILE A 91 -3.07 17.69 6.60
N THR A 92 -3.18 18.85 5.97
CA THR A 92 -4.01 19.05 4.77
C THR A 92 -3.09 19.23 3.57
N VAL A 93 -3.24 18.38 2.56
CA VAL A 93 -2.34 18.36 1.40
C VAL A 93 -3.09 18.27 0.09
N LYS A 94 -2.53 18.84 -0.98
CA LYS A 94 -2.87 18.44 -2.34
C LYS A 94 -2.01 17.25 -2.72
N MET A 95 -2.64 16.14 -3.10
CA MET A 95 -1.95 14.90 -3.41
C MET A 95 -2.56 14.22 -4.64
N GLU A 96 -1.75 13.44 -5.33
CA GLU A 96 -2.23 12.50 -6.35
C GLU A 96 -2.09 11.08 -5.80
N ILE A 97 -3.15 10.31 -5.97
CA ILE A 97 -3.12 8.86 -5.74
C ILE A 97 -2.68 8.20 -7.04
N ARG A 98 -1.66 7.35 -6.96
CA ARG A 98 -1.11 6.61 -8.11
C ARG A 98 -1.05 5.13 -7.80
N GLU A 99 -1.16 4.33 -8.84
CA GLU A 99 -0.92 2.89 -8.77
C GLU A 99 0.46 2.61 -9.37
N GLY A 100 1.29 1.88 -8.64
CA GLY A 100 2.65 1.58 -9.06
C GLY A 100 3.05 0.17 -8.70
N MET A 101 4.14 -0.30 -9.31
CA MET A 101 4.76 -1.60 -9.01
C MET A 101 6.16 -1.48 -8.40
N TRP A 102 6.73 -0.28 -8.41
CA TRP A 102 8.16 -0.09 -8.20
C TRP A 102 8.46 1.19 -7.42
N ASP A 103 9.20 1.04 -6.32
CA ASP A 103 9.71 2.14 -5.51
C ASP A 103 11.21 2.33 -5.76
N HIS A 104 11.53 2.99 -6.87
CA HIS A 104 12.89 3.34 -7.25
C HIS A 104 13.10 4.83 -7.21
N CYS A 105 13.42 5.28 -6.02
CA CYS A 105 13.77 6.66 -5.76
C CYS A 105 15.13 6.81 -5.10
N GLU A 106 15.75 5.69 -4.79
CA GLU A 106 17.02 5.64 -4.11
C GLU A 106 18.04 4.90 -4.93
N GLU A 107 19.23 5.48 -4.94
CA GLU A 107 20.41 4.89 -5.55
C GLU A 107 20.81 3.60 -4.81
N ASN A 108 20.53 3.52 -3.52
CA ASN A 108 20.80 2.31 -2.74
C ASN A 108 19.74 1.25 -2.98
N SER A 109 20.15 0.20 -3.71
CA SER A 109 19.31 -0.94 -4.08
C SER A 109 18.75 -1.72 -2.89
N ALA A 110 19.36 -1.62 -1.70
CA ALA A 110 18.85 -2.25 -0.48
C ALA A 110 17.47 -1.70 -0.08
N TYR A 111 17.21 -0.43 -0.41
CA TYR A 111 15.95 0.24 -0.09
C TYR A 111 14.93 0.19 -1.23
N THR A 112 15.36 -0.19 -2.44
CA THR A 112 14.45 -0.36 -3.58
C THR A 112 13.51 -1.54 -3.34
N GLN A 113 12.21 -1.27 -3.21
CA GLN A 113 11.17 -2.27 -3.01
C GLN A 113 10.25 -2.39 -4.23
N SER A 114 9.84 -3.63 -4.54
CA SER A 114 8.69 -3.81 -5.42
C SER A 114 7.45 -3.64 -4.56
N ARG A 115 6.77 -2.51 -4.76
CA ARG A 115 5.53 -2.17 -4.07
C ARG A 115 4.46 -2.11 -5.12
N THR A 116 3.74 -3.20 -5.28
CA THR A 116 2.51 -3.22 -6.06
C THR A 116 1.40 -2.67 -5.18
N GLY A 117 0.75 -1.62 -5.62
CA GLY A 117 -0.35 -1.03 -4.89
C GLY A 117 -0.44 0.47 -5.07
N THR A 118 -1.40 1.03 -4.34
CA THR A 118 -1.70 2.44 -4.34
C THR A 118 -0.75 3.20 -3.42
N TYR A 119 -0.16 4.27 -3.94
CA TYR A 119 0.68 5.21 -3.20
C TYR A 119 0.22 6.65 -3.46
N VAL A 120 0.72 7.58 -2.66
CA VAL A 120 0.46 9.01 -2.85
C VAL A 120 1.73 9.78 -3.14
N ILE A 121 1.59 10.82 -3.94
CA ILE A 121 2.58 11.88 -4.10
C ILE A 121 1.97 13.19 -3.63
N ILE A 122 2.71 13.96 -2.84
CA ILE A 122 2.22 15.23 -2.31
C ILE A 122 2.74 16.36 -3.22
N LYS A 123 1.81 17.19 -3.70
CA LYS A 123 2.07 18.34 -4.57
C LYS A 123 2.26 19.63 -3.78
N SER A 124 1.51 19.81 -2.69
CA SER A 124 1.65 20.94 -1.78
C SER A 124 1.05 20.62 -0.41
N ILE A 125 1.55 21.30 0.62
CA ILE A 125 0.95 21.37 1.95
C ILE A 125 0.06 22.62 1.98
N GLU A 126 -1.19 22.47 2.37
CA GLU A 126 -2.10 23.60 2.55
C GLU A 126 -2.03 24.09 3.99
N LYS A 127 -1.97 25.41 4.17
CA LYS A 127 -1.84 26.09 5.47
C LYS A 127 -3.20 26.50 6.01
#